data_AF-A0A1G0E3R4-F1
#
_entry.id   AF-A0A1G0E3R4-F1
#
_cell.length_a   1.000
_cell.length_b   1.000
_cell.length_c   1.000
_cell.angle_alpha   90.00
_cell.angle_beta   90.00
_cell.angle_gamma   90.00
#
_symmetry.space_group_name_H-M   'P 1'
#
loop_
_entity.id
_entity.type
_entity.pdbx_description
1 polymer ?
#
loop_
_entity_poly.entity_id
_entity_poly.type
_entity_poly.pdbx_seq_one_letter_code
_entity_poly.pdbx_strand_id
1 'polypeptide(L)'
;MTHATLTFDTLQYAKKLKKAGFTEQQAEVQAEVMREQNDAINKWVDNSLATKRDIELIRHDLEVMSYKITYKLTIRLGCMITGAVVILGVLMPLMLKFVNH
;
A
#
# COMPACT_ATOMS: atom_id res chain seq x y z
N MET A 1 -5.09 -3.64 14.86
CA MET A 1 -3.72 -3.11 14.76
C MET A 1 -3.49 -2.23 15.97
N THR A 2 -2.63 -2.65 16.88
CA THR A 2 -2.20 -1.84 18.02
C THR A 2 -1.30 -0.73 17.48
N HIS A 3 -1.80 0.52 17.49
CA HIS A 3 -0.94 1.68 17.27
C HIS A 3 0.18 1.63 18.31
N ALA A 4 1.43 1.66 17.87
CA ALA A 4 2.57 1.76 18.78
C ALA A 4 2.64 3.19 19.32
N THR A 5 1.70 3.52 20.22
CA THR A 5 1.71 4.78 20.94
C THR A 5 2.78 4.68 22.02
N LEU A 6 3.83 5.47 21.89
CA LEU A 6 4.83 5.60 22.94
C LEU A 6 4.19 6.45 24.04
N THR A 7 3.80 5.83 25.15
CA THR A 7 3.27 6.55 26.31
C THR A 7 4.43 7.10 27.15
N PHE A 8 4.44 8.42 27.37
CA PHE A 8 5.43 9.09 28.21
C PHE A 8 4.81 9.55 29.54
N ASP A 9 5.34 9.05 30.66
CA ASP A 9 4.90 9.44 32.01
C ASP A 9 5.68 10.66 32.50
N THR A 10 5.11 11.84 32.22
CA THR A 10 5.65 13.15 32.63
C THR A 10 5.89 13.23 34.15
N LEU A 11 5.01 12.65 34.96
CA LEU A 11 5.08 12.75 36.43
C LEU A 11 6.22 11.89 36.98
N GLN A 12 6.37 10.65 36.51
CA GLN A 12 7.51 9.83 36.89
C GLN A 12 8.84 10.41 36.40
N TYR A 13 8.86 11.00 35.21
CA TYR A 13 10.05 11.65 34.69
C TYR A 13 10.46 12.86 35.55
N ALA A 14 9.52 13.77 35.86
CA ALA A 14 9.78 14.91 36.75
C ALA A 14 10.25 14.44 38.14
N LYS A 15 9.67 13.38 38.70
CA LYS A 15 10.11 12.81 39.99
C LYS A 15 11.55 12.30 39.93
N LYS A 16 11.99 11.69 38.82
CA LYS A 16 13.37 11.25 38.64
C LYS A 16 14.34 12.43 38.57
N LEU A 17 13.95 13.51 37.89
CA LEU A 17 14.77 14.73 37.82
C LEU A 17 14.93 15.40 39.19
N LYS A 18 13.84 15.54 39.95
CA LYS A 18 13.91 16.05 41.33
C LYS A 18 14.83 15.21 42.21
N LYS A 19 14.75 13.87 42.11
CA LYS A 19 15.67 12.94 42.82
C LYS A 19 17.13 13.08 42.38
N ALA A 20 17.38 13.51 41.15
CA ALA A 20 18.72 13.77 40.62
C ALA A 20 19.27 15.17 41.01
N GLY A 21 18.53 15.95 41.82
CA GLY A 21 18.96 17.25 42.30
C GLY A 21 18.50 18.45 41.47
N PHE A 22 17.64 18.23 40.47
CA PHE A 22 17.01 19.32 39.73
C PHE A 22 15.97 20.03 40.60
N THR A 23 15.82 21.35 40.43
CA THR A 23 14.72 22.07 41.08
C THR A 23 13.38 21.62 40.51
N GLU A 24 12.31 21.84 41.25
CA GLU A 24 10.95 21.50 40.80
C GLU A 24 10.61 22.14 39.46
N GLN A 25 10.92 23.42 39.31
CA GLN A 25 10.69 24.16 38.08
C GLN A 25 11.49 23.62 36.89
N GLN A 26 12.76 23.23 37.10
CA GLN A 26 13.55 22.60 36.05
C GLN A 26 13.01 21.22 35.66
N ALA A 27 12.59 20.43 36.66
CA ALA A 27 12.02 19.11 36.43
C ALA A 27 10.71 19.18 35.65
N GLU A 28 9.85 20.16 35.95
CA GLU A 28 8.58 20.38 35.25
C GLU A 28 8.80 20.84 33.81
N VAL A 29 9.63 21.85 33.59
CA VAL A 29 9.95 22.35 32.23
C VAL A 29 10.52 21.23 31.37
N GLN A 30 11.44 20.43 31.91
CA GLN A 30 12.04 19.35 31.13
C GLN A 30 11.05 18.21 30.86
N ALA A 31 10.14 17.93 31.80
CA ALA A 31 9.10 16.93 31.60
C ALA A 31 8.05 17.36 30.58
N GLU A 32 7.71 18.65 30.55
CA GLU A 32 6.81 19.25 29.58
C GLU A 32 7.39 19.19 28.16
N VAL A 33 8.65 19.65 27.97
CA VAL A 33 9.34 19.57 26.68
C VAL A 33 9.46 18.13 26.20
N MET A 34 9.74 17.18 27.09
CA MET A 34 9.82 15.77 26.72
C MET A 34 8.47 15.19 26.31
N ARG A 35 7.37 15.63 26.95
CA ARG A 35 6.01 15.27 26.53
C ARG A 35 5.71 15.80 25.13
N GLU A 36 6.03 17.06 24.86
CA GLU A 36 5.81 17.66 23.53
C GLU A 36 6.61 16.93 22.43
N GLN A 37 7.87 16.58 22.72
CA GLN A 37 8.69 15.77 21.80
C GLN A 37 8.07 14.40 21.57
N ASN A 38 7.56 13.74 22.62
CA ASN A 38 6.90 12.44 22.51
C ASN A 38 5.63 12.53 21.63
N ASP A 39 4.81 13.57 21.80
CA ASP A 39 3.63 13.82 20.96
C ASP A 39 4.02 14.05 19.48
N ALA A 40 5.10 14.79 19.22
CA ALA A 40 5.61 14.99 17.86
C ALA A 40 6.10 13.68 17.22
N ILE A 41 6.79 12.83 18.00
CA ILE A 41 7.23 11.51 17.55
C ILE A 41 6.03 10.62 17.23
N ASN A 42 5.02 10.57 18.10
CA ASN A 42 3.81 9.78 17.88
C ASN A 42 3.10 10.20 16.59
N LYS A 43 2.94 11.51 16.34
CA LYS A 43 2.37 12.02 15.09
C LYS A 43 3.19 11.62 13.86
N TRP A 44 4.52 11.67 13.96
CA TRP A 44 5.39 11.26 12.85
C TRP A 44 5.29 9.76 12.56
N VAL A 45 5.27 8.93 13.60
CA VAL A 45 5.10 7.47 13.47
C VAL A 45 3.76 7.14 12.83
N ASP A 46 2.66 7.74 13.30
CA ASP A 46 1.33 7.54 12.72
C ASP A 46 1.30 7.94 11.24
N ASN A 47 1.85 9.11 10.87
CA ASN A 47 1.92 9.57 9.48
C ASN A 47 2.80 8.66 8.60
N SER A 48 3.94 8.20 9.11
CA SER A 48 4.83 7.29 8.39
C SER A 48 4.17 5.94 8.15
N LEU A 49 3.47 5.40 9.15
CA LEU A 49 2.72 4.15 9.04
C LEU A 49 1.55 4.29 8.06
N ALA A 50 0.82 5.41 8.11
CA ALA A 50 -0.22 5.72 7.12
C ALA A 50 0.35 5.76 5.70
N THR A 51 1.46 6.48 5.48
CA THR A 51 2.12 6.57 4.17
C THR A 51 2.58 5.19 3.66
N LYS A 52 3.15 4.34 4.53
CA LYS A 52 3.56 2.98 4.16
C LYS A 52 2.36 2.13 3.74
N ARG A 53 1.24 2.25 4.47
CA ARG A 53 0.01 1.55 4.14
C ARG A 53 -0.58 2.04 2.82
N ASP A 54 -0.55 3.34 2.58
CA ASP A 54 -1.02 3.91 1.32
C ASP A 54 -0.19 3.41 0.13
N ILE A 55 1.14 3.30 0.30
CA ILE A 55 2.02 2.71 -0.72
C ILE A 55 1.68 1.24 -0.98
N GLU A 56 1.39 0.46 0.06
CA GLU A 56 1.01 -0.94 -0.08
C GLU A 56 -0.32 -1.11 -0.82
N LEU A 57 -1.30 -0.25 -0.52
CA LEU A 57 -2.58 -0.20 -1.24
C LEU A 57 -2.39 0.16 -2.72
N ILE A 58 -1.59 1.18 -3.01
CA ILE A 58 -1.27 1.57 -4.39
C ILE A 58 -0.58 0.43 -5.15
N ARG A 59 0.37 -0.28 -4.52
CA ARG A 59 1.03 -1.45 -5.13
C ARG A 59 0.04 -2.54 -5.47
N HIS A 60 -0.88 -2.85 -4.55
CA HIS A 60 -1.92 -3.83 -4.78
C HIS A 60 -2.83 -3.45 -5.95
N ASP A 61 -3.28 -2.19 -6.00
CA ASP A 61 -4.13 -1.68 -7.07
C ASP A 61 -3.43 -1.74 -8.44
N LEU A 62 -2.13 -1.44 -8.48
CA LEU A 62 -1.32 -1.56 -9.69
C LEU A 62 -1.19 -3.01 -10.16
N GLU A 63 -0.96 -3.96 -9.26
CA GLU A 63 -0.90 -5.38 -9.60
C GLU A 63 -2.23 -5.86 -10.17
N VAL A 64 -3.35 -5.55 -9.50
CA VAL A 64 -4.70 -5.90 -9.96
C VAL A 64 -4.98 -5.29 -11.34
N MET A 65 -4.60 -4.04 -11.57
CA MET A 65 -4.80 -3.36 -12.85
C MET A 65 -3.95 -4.00 -13.96
N SER A 66 -2.69 -4.32 -13.68
CA SER A 66 -1.79 -5.00 -14.61
C SER A 66 -2.33 -6.37 -15.03
N TYR A 67 -2.82 -7.16 -14.06
CA TYR A 67 -3.50 -8.42 -14.35
C TYR A 67 -4.74 -8.21 -15.22
N LYS A 68 -5.62 -7.27 -14.86
CA LYS A 68 -6.85 -7.00 -15.64
C LYS A 68 -6.55 -6.64 -17.09
N ILE A 69 -5.52 -5.82 -17.35
CA ILE A 69 -5.11 -5.43 -18.70
C ILE A 69 -4.62 -6.67 -19.48
N THR A 70 -3.72 -7.45 -18.87
CA THR A 70 -3.12 -8.64 -19.49
C THR A 70 -4.16 -9.71 -19.81
N TYR A 71 -5.08 -9.99 -18.88
CA TYR A 71 -6.16 -10.96 -19.10
C TYR A 71 -7.13 -10.52 -20.20
N LYS A 72 -7.56 -9.24 -20.19
CA LYS A 72 -8.46 -8.72 -21.24
C LYS A 72 -7.84 -8.81 -22.63
N LEU A 73 -6.55 -8.48 -22.75
CA LEU A 73 -5.82 -8.59 -24.02
C LEU A 73 -5.69 -10.05 -24.46
N THR A 74 -5.28 -10.95 -23.55
CA THR A 74 -5.10 -12.37 -23.85
C THR A 74 -6.41 -13.02 -24.33
N ILE A 75 -7.52 -12.76 -23.64
CA ILE A 75 -8.83 -13.30 -24.03
C ILE A 75 -9.26 -12.73 -25.39
N ARG A 76 -9.14 -11.41 -25.59
CA ARG A 76 -9.54 -10.76 -26.86
C ARG A 76 -8.73 -11.30 -28.04
N LEU A 77 -7.42 -11.41 -27.91
CA LEU A 77 -6.54 -11.99 -28.93
C LEU A 77 -6.86 -13.46 -29.17
N GLY A 78 -7.06 -14.25 -28.10
CA GLY A 78 -7.44 -15.67 -28.20
C GLY A 78 -8.76 -15.90 -28.93
N CYS A 79 -9.77 -15.08 -28.67
CA CYS A 79 -11.04 -15.12 -29.40
C CYS A 79 -10.86 -14.73 -30.87
N MET A 80 -10.04 -13.72 -31.18
CA MET A 80 -9.78 -13.32 -32.57
C MET A 80 -9.05 -14.40 -33.37
N ILE A 81 -8.03 -15.04 -32.79
CA ILE A 81 -7.31 -16.13 -33.43
C ILE A 81 -8.24 -17.32 -33.67
N THR A 82 -8.98 -17.74 -32.64
CA THR A 82 -9.95 -18.84 -32.77
C THR A 82 -10.99 -18.54 -33.87
N GLY A 83 -11.53 -17.32 -33.89
CA GLY A 83 -12.46 -16.89 -34.94
C GLY A 83 -11.86 -16.95 -36.34
N ALA A 84 -10.63 -16.46 -36.53
CA ALA A 84 -9.94 -16.52 -37.81
C ALA A 84 -9.70 -17.96 -38.28
N VAL A 85 -9.27 -18.85 -37.38
CA VAL A 85 -9.04 -20.28 -37.69
C VAL A 85 -10.34 -20.98 -38.09
N VAL A 86 -11.44 -20.71 -37.40
CA VAL A 86 -12.76 -21.27 -37.75
C VAL A 86 -13.20 -20.80 -39.14
N ILE A 87 -13.05 -19.50 -39.44
CA ILE A 87 -13.39 -18.94 -40.75
C ILE A 87 -12.56 -19.60 -41.86
N LEU A 88 -11.24 -19.71 -41.68
CA LEU A 88 -10.37 -20.33 -42.66
C LEU A 88 -10.70 -21.81 -42.88
N GLY A 89 -11.02 -22.55 -41.82
CA GLY A 89 -11.42 -23.96 -41.89
C GLY A 89 -12.73 -24.19 -42.65
N VAL A 90 -13.64 -23.22 -42.66
CA VAL A 90 -14.89 -23.28 -43.45
C VAL A 90 -14.66 -22.81 -44.90
N LEU A 91 -13.87 -21.76 -45.11
CA LEU A 91 -13.67 -21.17 -46.43
C LEU A 91 -12.79 -22.03 -47.36
N MET A 92 -11.72 -22.64 -46.84
CA MET A 92 -10.83 -23.51 -47.65
C MET A 92 -11.57 -24.64 -48.39
N PRO A 93 -12.37 -25.50 -47.72
CA PRO A 93 -13.08 -26.57 -48.41
C PRO A 93 -14.17 -26.04 -49.36
N LEU A 94 -14.77 -24.88 -49.07
CA LEU A 94 -15.75 -24.25 -49.94
C LEU A 94 -15.10 -23.80 -51.26
N MET A 95 -13.94 -23.14 -51.19
CA MET A 95 -13.18 -22.71 -52.37
C MET A 95 -12.71 -23.90 -53.22
N LEU A 96 -12.24 -24.99 -52.59
CA LEU A 96 -11.86 -26.21 -53.31
C LEU A 96 -13.04 -26.83 -54.06
N LYS A 97 -14.25 -26.81 -53.48
CA LYS A 97 -15.46 -27.27 -54.18
C LYS A 97 -15.83 -26.42 -55.39
N PHE A 98 -15.62 -25.10 -55.33
CA PHE A 98 -15.89 -24.21 -56.47
C PHE A 98 -14.83 -24.28 -57.56
N VAL A 99 -13.58 -24.59 -57.23
CA VAL A 99 -12.48 -24.71 -58.21
C VAL A 99 -12.49 -26.07 -58.94
N ASN A 100 -12.92 -27.14 -58.27
CA ASN A 100 -12.99 -28.48 -58.85
C ASN A 100 -14.29 -28.76 -59.63
N HIS A 101 -15.12 -27.74 -59.89
CA HIS A 101 -16.39 -27.88 -60.59
C HIS A 101 -16.41 -27.06 -61.87
#